data_AF-A9WVB0-F1
#
_entry.id   AF-A9WVB0-F1
#
_cell.length_a   1.000
_cell.length_b   1.000
_cell.length_c   1.000
_cell.angle_alpha   90.00
_cell.angle_beta   90.00
_cell.angle_gamma   90.00
#
_symmetry.space_group_name_H-M   'P 1'
#
loop_
_entity.id
_entity.type
_entity.pdbx_description
1 polymer ?
#
loop_
_entity_poly.entity_id
_entity_poly.type
_entity_poly.pdbx_seq_one_letter_code
_entity_poly.pdbx_strand_id
1 'polypeptide(L)'
;MLATPGFRPRALFDSFGIEVLATTDDPLDSLSDHAALAADSSFNGRVLPTFRPDAYLNAHAPGFSDRVDRLIVEAGEGAVGYRGYLVALANRRRYFIEHGAVSADHGVRIPLTVKLPFAEAERLFDSALRGELSALERDVFEGQMIYQMARMSVEDGLVMTLHPGSLRNH
;
A
#
# COMPACT_ATOMS: atom_id res chain seq x y z
N MET A 1 -23.06 -21.30 19.55
CA MET A 1 -23.28 -19.88 19.24
C MET A 1 -22.68 -19.51 17.88
N LEU A 2 -21.37 -19.66 17.65
CA LEU A 2 -20.74 -19.36 16.34
C LEU A 2 -21.28 -20.19 15.16
N ALA A 3 -21.76 -21.41 15.40
CA ALA A 3 -22.28 -22.28 14.34
C ALA A 3 -23.68 -21.89 13.82
N THR A 4 -24.36 -20.90 14.43
CA THR A 4 -25.72 -20.52 13.99
C THR A 4 -25.67 -19.56 12.80
N PRO A 5 -26.68 -19.55 11.92
CA PRO A 5 -26.69 -18.66 10.75
C PRO A 5 -26.53 -17.17 11.08
N GLY A 6 -27.03 -16.72 12.24
CA GLY A 6 -26.92 -15.34 12.71
C GLY A 6 -25.50 -14.90 13.10
N PHE A 7 -24.56 -15.83 13.23
CA PHE A 7 -23.15 -15.55 13.53
C PHE A 7 -22.24 -15.66 12.29
N ARG A 8 -22.81 -15.78 11.09
CA ARG A 8 -22.03 -15.68 9.84
C ARG A 8 -21.54 -14.24 9.64
N PRO A 9 -20.36 -14.03 9.01
CA PRO A 9 -19.78 -12.69 8.85
C PRO A 9 -20.73 -11.64 8.26
N ARG A 10 -21.47 -11.98 7.19
CA ARG A 10 -22.44 -11.05 6.57
C ARG A 10 -23.64 -10.76 7.47
N ALA A 11 -24.15 -11.75 8.18
CA ALA A 11 -25.26 -11.54 9.13
C ALA A 11 -24.82 -10.64 10.30
N LEU A 12 -23.58 -10.80 10.77
CA LEU A 12 -23.01 -9.92 11.80
C LEU A 12 -22.80 -8.50 11.28
N PHE A 13 -22.28 -8.36 10.06
CA PHE A 13 -22.11 -7.06 9.39
C PHE A 13 -23.42 -6.25 9.38
N ASP A 14 -24.51 -6.91 8.95
CA ASP A 14 -25.85 -6.30 8.93
C ASP A 14 -26.35 -6.01 10.35
N SER A 15 -26.20 -6.95 11.29
CA SER A 15 -26.68 -6.77 12.67
C SER A 15 -25.96 -5.65 13.43
N PHE A 16 -24.71 -5.37 13.06
CA PHE A 16 -23.92 -4.27 13.61
C PHE A 16 -24.21 -2.93 12.94
N GLY A 17 -25.04 -2.90 11.89
CA GLY A 17 -25.37 -1.68 11.16
C GLY A 17 -24.16 -1.07 10.46
N ILE A 18 -23.22 -1.89 10.00
CA ILE A 18 -22.02 -1.40 9.31
C ILE A 18 -22.43 -0.93 7.91
N GLU A 19 -22.15 0.33 7.59
CA GLU A 19 -22.39 0.87 6.25
C GLU A 19 -21.19 0.69 5.31
N VAL A 20 -19.99 0.88 5.85
CA VAL A 20 -18.70 0.75 5.14
C VAL A 20 -17.70 0.08 6.06
N LEU A 21 -16.96 -0.88 5.52
CA LEU A 21 -15.78 -1.47 6.14
C LEU A 21 -14.61 -1.30 5.17
N ALA A 22 -13.52 -0.70 5.64
CA ALA A 22 -12.28 -0.64 4.87
C ALA A 22 -11.34 -1.75 5.36
N THR A 23 -10.86 -2.60 4.45
CA THR A 23 -9.76 -3.54 4.73
C THR A 23 -8.43 -2.82 4.57
N THR A 24 -7.33 -3.55 4.69
CA THR A 24 -5.97 -3.05 4.49
C THR A 24 -5.20 -4.11 3.73
N ASP A 25 -4.76 -3.77 2.53
CA ASP A 25 -4.44 -4.76 1.51
C ASP A 25 -3.06 -4.45 0.89
N ASP A 26 -2.36 -5.50 0.47
CA ASP A 26 -1.05 -5.40 -0.16
C ASP A 26 -1.19 -4.82 -1.58
N PRO A 27 -0.31 -3.91 -2.02
CA PRO A 27 -0.32 -3.36 -3.37
C PRO A 27 -0.48 -4.40 -4.50
N LEU A 28 0.04 -5.62 -4.35
CA LEU A 28 -0.06 -6.69 -5.36
C LEU A 28 -1.25 -7.64 -5.16
N ASP A 29 -2.13 -7.39 -4.19
CA ASP A 29 -3.35 -8.19 -4.03
C ASP A 29 -4.27 -8.05 -5.27
N SER A 30 -4.92 -9.16 -5.63
CA SER A 30 -5.86 -9.20 -6.77
C SER A 30 -7.11 -8.37 -6.53
N LEU A 31 -7.46 -8.11 -5.26
CA LEU A 31 -8.72 -7.51 -4.83
C LEU A 31 -9.96 -8.28 -5.35
N SER A 32 -9.83 -9.56 -5.70
CA SER A 32 -10.92 -10.36 -6.26
C SER A 32 -12.10 -10.52 -5.30
N ASP A 33 -11.83 -10.59 -3.99
CA ASP A 33 -12.87 -10.67 -2.97
C ASP A 33 -13.67 -9.36 -2.87
N HIS A 34 -13.01 -8.20 -3.05
CA HIS A 34 -13.69 -6.90 -3.14
C HIS A 34 -14.59 -6.84 -4.38
N ALA A 35 -14.07 -7.25 -5.54
CA ALA A 35 -14.84 -7.29 -6.77
C ALA A 35 -16.05 -8.24 -6.65
N ALA A 36 -15.85 -9.42 -6.04
CA ALA A 36 -16.93 -10.38 -5.81
C ALA A 36 -18.01 -9.82 -4.87
N LEU A 37 -17.63 -9.16 -3.77
CA LEU A 37 -18.58 -8.54 -2.85
C LEU A 37 -19.35 -7.38 -3.50
N ALA A 38 -18.66 -6.54 -4.29
CA ALA A 38 -19.29 -5.44 -5.01
C ALA A 38 -20.28 -5.90 -6.09
N ALA A 39 -20.04 -7.07 -6.70
CA ALA A 39 -20.91 -7.66 -7.71
C ALA A 39 -22.08 -8.49 -7.13
N ASP A 40 -22.02 -8.87 -5.85
CA ASP A 40 -23.00 -9.73 -5.20
C ASP A 40 -24.22 -8.92 -4.73
N SER A 41 -25.31 -8.98 -5.50
CA SER A 41 -26.55 -8.28 -5.19
C SER A 41 -27.25 -8.74 -3.89
N SER A 42 -26.79 -9.84 -3.28
CA SER A 42 -27.31 -10.29 -1.98
C SER A 42 -26.62 -9.62 -0.79
N PHE A 43 -25.53 -8.88 -1.03
CA PHE A 43 -24.78 -8.17 -0.01
C PHE A 43 -25.02 -6.65 -0.13
N ASN A 44 -25.54 -6.04 0.94
CA ASN A 44 -25.93 -4.63 0.93
C ASN A 44 -24.85 -3.69 1.51
N GLY A 45 -23.78 -4.24 2.07
CA GLY A 45 -22.67 -3.49 2.66
C GLY A 45 -21.63 -3.07 1.63
N ARG A 46 -20.72 -2.18 2.04
CA ARG A 46 -19.53 -1.81 1.26
C ARG A 46 -18.28 -2.30 1.97
N VAL A 47 -17.48 -3.12 1.29
CA VAL A 47 -16.17 -3.57 1.76
C VAL A 47 -15.11 -3.07 0.79
N LEU A 48 -14.37 -2.04 1.19
CA LEU A 48 -13.47 -1.28 0.32
C LEU A 48 -12.01 -1.56 0.67
N PRO A 49 -11.10 -1.61 -0.30
CA PRO A 49 -9.68 -1.81 -0.01
C PRO A 49 -9.00 -0.53 0.47
N THR A 50 -7.94 -0.68 1.27
CA THR A 50 -7.01 0.42 1.62
C THR A 50 -5.60 0.05 1.16
N PHE A 51 -5.00 0.91 0.34
CA PHE A 51 -3.66 0.67 -0.22
C PHE A 51 -2.58 0.80 0.86
N ARG A 52 -1.88 -0.28 1.23
CA ARG A 52 -0.80 -0.24 2.23
C ARG A 52 0.56 -0.67 1.67
N PRO A 53 1.41 0.27 1.22
CA PRO A 53 2.66 -0.06 0.55
C PRO A 53 3.86 -0.29 1.48
N ASP A 54 3.70 -0.42 2.79
CA ASP A 54 4.80 -0.50 3.77
C ASP A 54 5.94 -1.47 3.35
N ALA A 55 5.59 -2.66 2.89
CA ALA A 55 6.56 -3.69 2.47
C ALA A 55 7.35 -3.33 1.20
N TYR A 56 6.91 -2.30 0.49
CA TYR A 56 7.52 -1.78 -0.73
C TYR A 56 8.22 -0.45 -0.51
N LEU A 57 8.00 0.24 0.62
CA LEU A 57 8.63 1.54 0.93
C LEU A 57 9.76 1.40 1.95
N ASN A 58 9.69 0.41 2.83
CA ASN A 58 10.67 0.19 3.88
C ASN A 58 11.74 -0.81 3.44
N ALA A 59 12.95 -0.33 3.15
CA ALA A 59 14.08 -1.16 2.76
C ALA A 59 14.58 -2.11 3.88
N HIS A 60 14.10 -1.98 5.12
CA HIS A 60 14.32 -2.96 6.19
C HIS A 60 13.37 -4.17 6.11
N ALA A 61 12.30 -4.09 5.33
CA ALA A 61 11.32 -5.16 5.23
C ALA A 61 11.98 -6.43 4.63
N PRO A 62 11.80 -7.61 5.25
CA PRO A 62 12.27 -8.86 4.68
C PRO A 62 11.71 -9.08 3.25
N GLY A 63 12.60 -9.38 2.31
CA GLY A 63 12.23 -9.59 0.90
C GLY A 63 11.90 -8.30 0.14
N PHE A 64 12.35 -7.13 0.60
CA PHE A 64 12.13 -5.84 -0.06
C PHE A 64 12.47 -5.88 -1.56
N SER A 65 13.68 -6.32 -1.93
CA SER A 65 14.12 -6.36 -3.34
C SER A 65 13.18 -7.22 -4.19
N ASP A 66 12.92 -8.46 -3.76
CA ASP A 66 12.05 -9.39 -4.51
C ASP A 66 10.62 -8.83 -4.69
N ARG A 67 10.09 -8.15 -3.67
CA ARG A 67 8.77 -7.50 -3.73
C ARG A 67 8.77 -6.35 -4.72
N VAL A 68 9.79 -5.50 -4.69
CA VAL A 68 9.92 -4.36 -5.61
C VAL A 68 10.10 -4.84 -7.05
N ASP A 69 10.92 -5.86 -7.28
CA ASP A 69 11.12 -6.44 -8.61
C ASP A 69 9.80 -6.97 -9.18
N ARG A 70 9.05 -7.73 -8.37
CA ARG A 70 7.71 -8.20 -8.75
C ARG A 70 6.75 -7.06 -9.04
N LEU A 71 6.74 -6.02 -8.20
CA LEU A 71 5.90 -4.85 -8.39
C LEU A 71 6.19 -4.16 -9.73
N ILE A 72 7.47 -3.99 -10.08
CA ILE A 72 7.89 -3.40 -11.36
C ILE A 72 7.47 -4.29 -12.53
N VAL A 73 7.67 -5.61 -12.42
CA VAL A 73 7.28 -6.55 -13.49
C VAL A 73 5.77 -6.53 -13.72
N GLU A 74 4.97 -6.56 -12.65
CA GLU A 74 3.51 -6.68 -12.74
C GLU A 74 2.83 -5.36 -13.10
N ALA A 75 3.37 -4.21 -12.68
CA ALA A 75 2.69 -2.93 -12.78
C ALA A 75 3.55 -1.77 -13.32
N GLY A 76 4.82 -1.99 -13.65
CA GLY A 76 5.75 -0.96 -14.14
C GLY A 76 5.52 -0.52 -15.59
N GLU A 77 4.55 -1.09 -16.29
CA GLU A 77 4.18 -0.74 -17.68
C GLU A 77 5.39 -0.75 -18.65
N GLY A 78 6.34 -1.67 -18.43
CA GLY A 78 7.56 -1.80 -19.22
C GLY A 78 8.68 -0.80 -18.85
N ALA A 79 8.44 0.13 -17.93
CA ALA A 79 9.50 0.94 -17.33
C ALA A 79 10.30 0.12 -16.31
N VAL A 80 11.57 0.50 -16.13
CA VAL A 80 12.53 -0.20 -15.29
C VAL A 80 13.18 0.74 -14.26
N GLY A 81 13.89 0.15 -13.30
CA GLY A 81 14.61 0.89 -12.26
C GLY A 81 13.68 1.75 -11.40
N TYR A 82 14.20 2.85 -10.86
CA TYR A 82 13.43 3.73 -9.98
C TYR A 82 12.18 4.31 -10.67
N ARG A 83 12.28 4.61 -11.97
CA ARG A 83 11.12 5.06 -12.76
C ARG A 83 10.04 3.99 -12.85
N GLY A 84 10.41 2.75 -13.17
CA GLY A 84 9.49 1.61 -13.20
C GLY A 84 8.81 1.37 -11.87
N TYR A 85 9.55 1.52 -10.77
CA TYR A 85 9.01 1.42 -9.42
C TYR A 85 7.95 2.49 -9.11
N LEU A 86 8.19 3.75 -9.44
CA LEU A 86 7.19 4.82 -9.25
C LEU A 86 5.97 4.63 -10.15
N VAL A 87 6.16 4.19 -11.41
CA VAL A 87 5.05 3.85 -12.33
C VAL A 87 4.22 2.72 -11.75
N ALA A 88 4.85 1.68 -11.23
CA ALA A 88 4.17 0.54 -10.64
C ALA A 88 3.33 0.91 -9.42
N LEU A 89 3.89 1.71 -8.49
CA LEU A 89 3.12 2.20 -7.34
C LEU A 89 1.92 3.03 -7.79
N ALA A 90 2.08 3.95 -8.75
CA ALA A 90 0.98 4.76 -9.27
C ALA A 90 -0.07 3.91 -10.00
N ASN A 91 0.35 2.89 -10.76
CA ASN A 91 -0.56 1.95 -11.42
C ASN A 91 -1.38 1.16 -10.38
N ARG A 92 -0.73 0.59 -9.37
CA ARG A 92 -1.44 -0.17 -8.33
C ARG A 92 -2.38 0.70 -7.49
N ARG A 93 -2.03 1.97 -7.23
CA ARG A 93 -2.95 2.93 -6.60
C ARG A 93 -4.20 3.18 -7.46
N ARG A 94 -4.05 3.36 -8.78
CA ARG A 94 -5.20 3.46 -9.70
C ARG A 94 -6.07 2.21 -9.66
N TYR A 95 -5.48 1.02 -9.67
CA TYR A 95 -6.21 -0.23 -9.54
C TYR A 95 -7.04 -0.30 -8.25
N PHE A 96 -6.46 0.15 -7.12
CA PHE A 96 -7.19 0.23 -5.86
C PHE A 96 -8.37 1.20 -5.92
N ILE A 97 -8.19 2.38 -6.54
CA ILE A 97 -9.27 3.36 -6.73
C ILE A 97 -10.40 2.78 -7.59
N GLU A 98 -10.08 2.04 -8.66
CA GLU A 98 -11.06 1.33 -9.50
C GLU A 98 -11.86 0.29 -8.70
N HIS A 99 -11.32 -0.21 -7.59
CA HIS A 99 -11.98 -1.13 -6.65
C HIS A 99 -12.59 -0.41 -5.43
N GLY A 100 -12.70 0.92 -5.48
CA GLY A 100 -13.39 1.73 -4.47
C GLY A 100 -12.52 2.20 -3.31
N ALA A 101 -11.20 2.05 -3.38
CA ALA A 101 -10.31 2.63 -2.38
C ALA A 101 -10.41 4.15 -2.35
N VAL A 102 -10.42 4.70 -1.13
CA VAL A 102 -10.41 6.15 -0.86
C VAL A 102 -9.25 6.57 0.03
N SER A 103 -8.48 5.60 0.54
CA SER A 103 -7.39 5.80 1.48
C SER A 103 -6.15 4.98 1.11
N ALA A 104 -4.99 5.51 1.45
CA ALA A 104 -3.70 4.84 1.42
C ALA A 104 -3.04 4.95 2.81
N ASP A 105 -2.71 3.80 3.40
CA ASP A 105 -2.19 3.70 4.75
C ASP A 105 -0.68 3.42 4.79
N HIS A 106 0.03 4.11 5.68
CA HIS A 106 1.48 4.02 5.81
C HIS A 106 1.88 3.86 7.28
N GLY A 107 2.47 2.71 7.61
CA GLY A 107 3.09 2.46 8.90
C GLY A 107 4.57 2.80 8.86
N VAL A 108 4.97 3.88 9.53
CA VAL A 108 6.37 4.34 9.57
C VAL A 108 6.92 4.32 10.99
N ARG A 109 8.23 4.11 11.15
CA ARG A 109 8.87 4.25 12.48
C ARG A 109 9.02 5.71 12.86
N ILE A 110 9.56 6.52 11.93
CA ILE A 110 9.72 7.96 12.05
C ILE A 110 8.91 8.61 10.93
N PRO A 111 8.08 9.64 11.18
CA PRO A 111 7.37 10.37 10.13
C PRO A 111 8.31 11.33 9.38
N LEU A 112 9.49 10.85 8.99
CA LEU A 112 10.44 11.62 8.20
C LEU A 112 9.88 11.78 6.79
N THR A 113 10.00 12.99 6.24
CA THR A 113 9.68 13.27 4.84
C THR A 113 10.85 14.01 4.23
N VAL A 114 11.31 13.53 3.07
CA VAL A 114 12.46 14.11 2.36
C VAL A 114 12.07 14.26 0.91
N LYS A 115 12.37 15.41 0.30
CA LYS A 115 12.25 15.59 -1.14
C LYS A 115 13.64 15.58 -1.76
N LEU A 116 14.02 14.46 -2.36
CA LEU A 116 15.30 14.30 -3.04
C LEU A 116 15.21 14.68 -4.52
N PRO A 117 16.32 15.16 -5.12
CA PRO A 117 16.48 15.14 -6.57
C PRO A 117 16.35 13.72 -7.13
N PHE A 118 15.82 13.58 -8.34
CA PHE A 118 15.57 12.27 -8.95
C PHE A 118 16.81 11.36 -8.98
N ALA A 119 17.96 11.88 -9.41
CA ALA A 119 19.20 11.11 -9.50
C ALA A 119 19.67 10.57 -8.14
N GLU A 120 19.44 11.32 -7.05
CA GLU A 120 19.82 10.87 -5.70
C GLU A 120 18.83 9.83 -5.17
N ALA A 121 17.53 10.01 -5.43
CA ALA A 121 16.52 9.00 -5.10
C ALA A 121 16.74 7.69 -5.86
N GLU A 122 17.14 7.77 -7.13
CA GLU A 122 17.48 6.62 -7.97
C GLU A 122 18.74 5.90 -7.46
N ARG A 123 19.79 6.64 -7.09
CA ARG A 123 20.99 6.07 -6.45
C ARG A 123 20.64 5.30 -5.18
N LEU A 124 19.81 5.90 -4.30
CA LEU A 124 19.38 5.24 -3.05
C LEU A 124 18.49 4.03 -3.34
N PHE A 125 17.60 4.10 -4.33
CA PHE A 125 16.79 2.97 -4.76
C PHE A 125 17.65 1.78 -5.20
N ASP A 126 18.65 2.02 -6.06
CA ASP A 126 19.54 0.97 -6.53
C ASP A 126 20.35 0.34 -5.38
N SER A 127 20.84 1.16 -4.45
CA SER A 127 21.50 0.67 -3.24
C SER A 127 20.53 -0.06 -2.28
N ALA A 128 19.25 0.30 -2.26
CA ALA A 128 18.22 -0.39 -1.48
C ALA A 128 18.01 -1.82 -2.00
N LEU A 129 17.91 -1.99 -3.32
CA LEU A 129 17.77 -3.31 -3.95
C LEU A 129 18.96 -4.23 -3.66
N ARG A 130 20.18 -3.68 -3.61
CA ARG A 130 21.40 -4.44 -3.26
C ARG A 130 21.58 -4.66 -1.76
N GLY A 131 20.74 -4.07 -0.91
CA GLY A 131 20.88 -4.14 0.55
C GLY A 131 22.07 -3.34 1.11
N GLU A 132 22.60 -2.39 0.34
CA GLU A 132 23.85 -1.67 0.63
C GLU A 132 23.64 -0.35 1.40
N LEU A 133 22.39 0.05 1.65
CA LEU A 133 22.11 1.28 2.37
C LEU A 133 22.62 1.25 3.82
N SER A 134 23.24 2.34 4.25
CA SER A 134 23.44 2.61 5.68
C SER A 134 22.10 2.82 6.40
N ALA A 135 22.09 2.78 7.74
CA ALA A 135 20.87 3.04 8.51
C ALA A 135 20.27 4.42 8.23
N LEU A 136 21.11 5.45 8.10
CA LEU A 136 20.67 6.80 7.76
C LEU A 136 20.10 6.86 6.33
N GLU A 137 20.75 6.22 5.36
CA GLU A 137 20.26 6.21 3.98
C GLU A 137 18.93 5.45 3.86
N ARG A 138 18.69 4.42 4.68
CA ARG A 138 17.38 3.76 4.74
C ARG A 138 16.28 4.69 5.24
N ASP A 139 16.53 5.41 6.35
CA ASP A 139 15.58 6.41 6.86
C ASP A 139 15.30 7.50 5.80
N VAL A 140 16.34 7.97 5.10
CA VAL A 140 16.21 8.97 4.02
C VAL A 140 15.44 8.41 2.82
N PHE A 141 15.68 7.16 2.42
CA PHE A 141 14.95 6.50 1.33
C PHE A 141 13.47 6.32 1.67
N GLU A 142 13.15 5.82 2.88
CA GLU A 142 11.77 5.70 3.35
C GLU A 142 11.10 7.09 3.37
N GLY A 143 11.78 8.12 3.88
CA GLY A 143 11.27 9.49 3.88
C GLY A 143 11.04 10.09 2.49
N GLN A 144 11.88 9.75 1.51
CA GLN A 144 11.65 10.06 0.10
C GLN A 144 10.41 9.36 -0.45
N MET A 145 10.19 8.11 -0.07
CA MET A 145 9.02 7.37 -0.53
C MET A 145 7.72 7.87 0.10
N ILE A 146 7.73 8.30 1.36
CA ILE A 146 6.59 9.00 1.97
C ILE A 146 6.28 10.31 1.21
N TYR A 147 7.30 11.08 0.79
CA TYR A 147 7.08 12.23 -0.09
C TYR A 147 6.43 11.85 -1.43
N GLN A 148 6.87 10.75 -2.07
CA GLN A 148 6.26 10.27 -3.31
C GLN A 148 4.81 9.84 -3.11
N MET A 149 4.48 9.16 -2.00
CA MET A 149 3.08 8.79 -1.69
C MET A 149 2.20 10.01 -1.50
N ALA A 150 2.70 11.05 -0.82
CA ALA A 150 1.98 12.32 -0.69
C ALA A 150 1.76 12.99 -2.06
N ARG A 151 2.79 13.02 -2.92
CA ARG A 151 2.66 13.54 -4.30
C ARG A 151 1.59 12.79 -5.08
N MET A 152 1.60 11.45 -5.04
CA MET A 152 0.60 10.63 -5.73
C MET A 152 -0.81 10.88 -5.16
N SER A 153 -0.95 11.01 -3.84
CA SER A 153 -2.24 11.36 -3.21
C SER A 153 -2.80 12.70 -3.64
N VAL A 154 -1.96 13.70 -3.93
CA VAL A 154 -2.41 14.97 -4.52
C VAL A 154 -2.92 14.79 -5.95
N GLU A 155 -2.37 13.83 -6.69
CA GLU A 155 -2.73 13.55 -8.09
C GLU A 155 -3.98 12.67 -8.21
N ASP A 156 -4.09 11.64 -7.37
CA ASP A 156 -5.12 10.59 -7.46
C ASP A 156 -6.27 10.73 -6.44
N GLY A 157 -6.10 11.59 -5.44
CA GLY A 157 -7.14 11.88 -4.44
C GLY A 157 -7.26 10.88 -3.29
N LEU A 158 -6.41 9.84 -3.22
CA LEU A 158 -6.41 8.94 -2.06
C LEU A 158 -5.98 9.70 -0.80
N VAL A 159 -6.79 9.62 0.26
CA VAL A 159 -6.43 10.16 1.58
C VAL A 159 -5.21 9.42 2.10
N MET A 160 -4.13 10.14 2.38
CA MET A 160 -2.92 9.55 2.95
C MET A 160 -3.01 9.53 4.48
N THR A 161 -3.03 8.34 5.07
CA THR A 161 -2.92 8.15 6.52
C THR A 161 -1.50 7.76 6.90
N LEU A 162 -1.00 8.37 7.99
CA LEU A 162 0.30 8.07 8.58
C LEU A 162 0.11 7.50 9.99
N HIS A 163 0.64 6.31 10.25
CA HIS A 163 0.68 5.66 11.56
C HIS A 163 2.14 5.54 12.06
N PRO A 164 2.70 6.61 12.67
CA PRO A 164 4.09 6.63 13.11
C PRO A 164 4.32 5.97 14.47
N GLY A 165 5.58 5.61 14.76
CA GLY A 165 6.07 5.43 16.14
C GLY A 165 6.04 4.00 16.69
N SER A 166 5.76 3.00 15.87
CA SER A 166 5.81 1.58 16.31
C SER A 166 7.21 0.99 16.09
N LEU A 167 7.82 0.52 17.19
CA LEU A 167 8.99 -0.36 17.13
C LEU A 167 8.50 -1.81 17.04
N ARG A 168 8.50 -2.35 15.81
CA ARG A 168 7.96 -3.69 15.53
C ARG A 168 8.99 -4.77 15.83
N ASN A 169 8.52 -5.95 16.24
CA ASN A 169 9.32 -7.17 16.45
C ASN A 169 10.48 -7.01 17.46
N HIS A 170 10.25 -6.30 18.56
CA HIS A 170 11.18 -6.13 19.69
C HIS A 170 11.10 -7.29 20.70
#